data_AF-A0A7V0ITY8-F1
#
_entry.id   AF-A0A7V0ITY8-F1
#
_cell.length_a   1.000
_cell.length_b   1.000
_cell.length_c   1.000
_cell.angle_alpha   90.00
_cell.angle_beta   90.00
_cell.angle_gamma   90.00
#
_symmetry.space_group_name_H-M   'P 1'
#
loop_
_entity.id
_entity.type
_entity.pdbx_description
1 polymer ?
#
loop_
_entity_poly.entity_id
_entity_poly.type
_entity_poly.pdbx_seq_one_letter_code
_entity_poly.pdbx_strand_id
1 'polypeptide(L)'
;DSNRSHGLPAFLAEDAGVDSGLMLAHYTAAAMCGENRLLAAPASVDTFATSGMQEDHVSMAWGAARKLRKVIANVSRILAIELMVAARAIDLRAPIEPAPATAAVINTLRTVVAGPGPDRALSPEIAAAEVLVADGSVVESATTVTGALD
;
A
#
# COMPACT_ATOMS: atom_id res chain seq x y z
N ASP A 1 11.23 -4.68 -15.14
CA ASP A 1 12.55 -4.37 -15.73
C ASP A 1 13.58 -5.17 -14.95
N SER A 2 14.20 -6.16 -15.61
CA SER A 2 15.16 -7.08 -14.99
C SER A 2 16.37 -6.37 -14.40
N ASN A 3 16.74 -5.20 -14.94
CA ASN A 3 17.84 -4.38 -14.44
C ASN A 3 17.45 -3.62 -13.16
N ARG A 4 16.15 -3.31 -12.98
CA ARG A 4 15.63 -2.67 -11.75
C ARG A 4 15.22 -3.69 -10.69
N SER A 5 14.83 -4.90 -11.10
CA SER A 5 14.37 -5.95 -10.20
C SER A 5 15.46 -6.94 -9.79
N HIS A 6 16.69 -6.76 -10.29
CA HIS A 6 17.84 -7.65 -10.05
C HIS A 6 17.49 -9.13 -10.30
N GLY A 7 17.02 -9.42 -11.51
CA GLY A 7 16.77 -10.80 -11.98
C GLY A 7 15.44 -11.44 -11.60
N LEU A 8 14.54 -10.73 -10.91
CA LEU A 8 13.19 -11.25 -10.63
C LEU A 8 12.34 -11.37 -11.91
N PRO A 9 11.43 -12.38 -11.98
CA PRO A 9 10.54 -12.56 -13.11
C PRO A 9 9.60 -11.36 -13.31
N ALA A 10 9.13 -11.19 -14.54
CA ALA A 10 8.21 -10.10 -14.89
C ALA A 10 6.96 -10.16 -14.01
N PHE A 11 6.59 -9.02 -13.41
CA PHE A 11 5.44 -8.87 -12.51
C PHE A 11 5.39 -9.83 -11.32
N LEU A 12 6.52 -10.47 -10.99
CA LEU A 12 6.61 -11.54 -10.00
C LEU A 12 5.71 -12.75 -10.32
N ALA A 13 5.38 -12.95 -11.60
CA ALA A 13 4.59 -14.08 -12.07
C ALA A 13 5.34 -15.41 -11.88
N GLU A 14 4.60 -16.51 -11.69
CA GLU A 14 5.19 -17.86 -11.64
C GLU A 14 5.55 -18.34 -13.05
N ASP A 15 4.59 -18.38 -13.98
CA ASP A 15 4.84 -18.64 -15.40
C ASP A 15 4.60 -17.39 -16.26
N ALA A 16 5.67 -16.62 -16.49
CA ALA A 16 5.59 -15.35 -17.19
C ALA A 16 5.14 -15.54 -18.66
N GLY A 17 3.97 -14.97 -18.99
CA GLY A 17 3.35 -15.07 -20.31
C GLY A 17 1.98 -15.75 -20.26
N VAL A 18 1.80 -16.67 -19.32
CA VAL A 18 0.49 -17.25 -18.96
C VAL A 18 -0.11 -16.49 -17.78
N ASP A 19 0.70 -16.28 -16.73
CA ASP A 19 0.33 -15.53 -15.54
C ASP A 19 0.72 -14.05 -15.66
N SER A 20 -0.16 -13.20 -15.13
CA SER A 20 0.07 -11.75 -14.98
C SER A 20 0.71 -11.38 -13.65
N GLY A 21 0.74 -12.30 -12.68
CA GLY A 21 1.30 -12.07 -11.36
C GLY A 21 0.67 -10.85 -10.67
N LEU A 22 1.51 -9.92 -10.22
CA LEU A 22 1.08 -8.71 -9.51
C LEU A 22 0.91 -7.48 -10.42
N MET A 23 0.82 -7.66 -11.73
CA MET A 23 0.66 -6.55 -12.69
C MET A 23 -0.56 -5.66 -12.36
N LEU A 24 -1.72 -6.25 -12.13
CA LEU A 24 -2.95 -5.50 -11.85
C LEU A 24 -2.97 -4.86 -10.45
N ALA A 25 -2.26 -5.45 -9.49
CA ALA A 25 -2.05 -4.80 -8.19
C ALA A 25 -1.27 -3.49 -8.36
N HIS A 26 -0.25 -3.49 -9.22
CA HIS A 26 0.49 -2.27 -9.54
C HIS A 26 -0.39 -1.20 -10.21
N TYR A 27 -1.27 -1.59 -11.15
CA TYR A 27 -2.22 -0.65 -11.76
C TYR A 27 -3.16 -0.03 -10.73
N THR A 28 -3.63 -0.83 -9.78
CA THR A 28 -4.49 -0.39 -8.68
C THR A 28 -3.77 0.64 -7.80
N ALA A 29 -2.51 0.37 -7.43
CA ALA A 29 -1.68 1.32 -6.69
C ALA A 29 -1.44 2.62 -7.48
N ALA A 30 -1.12 2.52 -8.77
CA ALA A 30 -0.88 3.68 -9.64
C ALA A 30 -2.13 4.57 -9.77
N ALA A 31 -3.32 3.96 -9.91
CA ALA A 31 -4.59 4.69 -9.96
C ALA A 31 -4.85 5.47 -8.66
N MET A 32 -4.59 4.86 -7.50
CA MET A 32 -4.71 5.52 -6.19
C MET A 32 -3.69 6.66 -6.03
N CYS A 33 -2.46 6.51 -6.52
CA CYS A 33 -1.48 7.59 -6.57
C CYS A 33 -1.97 8.77 -7.43
N GLY A 34 -2.59 8.48 -8.58
CA GLY A 34 -3.21 9.48 -9.45
C GLY A 34 -4.35 10.23 -8.76
N GLU A 35 -5.24 9.50 -8.08
CA GLU A 35 -6.32 10.10 -7.29
C GLU A 35 -5.78 10.97 -6.16
N ASN A 36 -4.77 10.50 -5.42
CA ASN A 36 -4.14 11.25 -4.35
C ASN A 36 -3.52 12.56 -4.85
N ARG A 37 -2.96 12.58 -6.06
CA ARG A 37 -2.43 13.81 -6.67
C ARG A 37 -3.53 14.86 -6.89
N LEU A 38 -4.72 14.45 -7.32
CA LEU A 38 -5.87 15.35 -7.45
C LEU A 38 -6.35 15.84 -6.08
N LEU A 39 -6.41 14.96 -5.10
CA LEU A 39 -6.81 15.28 -3.73
C LEU A 39 -5.77 16.16 -3.00
N ALA A 40 -4.52 16.19 -3.43
CA ALA A 40 -3.46 16.98 -2.79
C ALA A 40 -3.62 18.50 -2.97
N ALA A 41 -4.51 18.98 -3.86
CA ALA A 41 -4.81 20.41 -3.96
C ALA A 41 -5.28 20.95 -2.59
N PRO A 42 -4.71 22.04 -2.05
CA PRO A 42 -5.09 22.52 -0.73
C PRO A 42 -6.54 23.05 -0.76
N ALA A 43 -7.43 22.54 0.09
CA ALA A 43 -8.79 23.07 0.16
C ALA A 43 -8.84 24.44 0.87
N SER A 44 -7.85 24.75 1.69
CA SER A 44 -7.78 25.96 2.51
C SER A 44 -7.42 27.24 1.74
N VAL A 45 -7.14 27.15 0.44
CA VAL A 45 -6.85 28.33 -0.40
C VAL A 45 -8.12 28.96 -0.98
N ASP A 46 -9.26 28.29 -0.84
CA ASP A 46 -10.55 28.80 -1.27
C ASP A 46 -11.31 29.46 -0.11
N THR A 47 -12.09 30.49 -0.42
CA THR A 47 -13.06 31.10 0.50
C THR A 47 -14.29 31.51 -0.29
N PHE A 48 -15.47 31.31 0.28
CA PHE A 48 -16.73 31.77 -0.29
C PHE A 48 -17.46 32.56 0.77
N ALA A 49 -17.66 33.86 0.51
CA ALA A 49 -18.34 34.72 1.45
C ALA A 49 -19.79 34.24 1.65
N THR A 50 -20.19 34.06 2.90
CA THR A 50 -21.57 33.70 3.24
C THR A 50 -22.18 34.72 4.21
N SER A 51 -23.45 34.51 4.57
CA SER A 51 -24.16 35.32 5.57
C SER A 51 -24.11 36.83 5.27
N GLY A 52 -24.29 37.21 4.00
CA GLY A 52 -24.29 38.61 3.59
C GLY A 52 -22.98 39.34 3.84
N MET A 53 -21.83 38.69 3.57
CA MET A 53 -20.47 39.20 3.81
C MET A 53 -20.06 39.26 5.30
N GLN A 54 -20.82 38.68 6.23
CA GLN A 54 -20.37 38.55 7.62
C GLN A 54 -19.33 37.45 7.80
N GLU A 55 -19.44 36.38 7.01
CA GLU A 55 -18.45 35.30 6.93
C GLU A 55 -17.68 35.45 5.62
N ASP A 56 -16.88 36.50 5.50
CA ASP A 56 -16.11 36.84 4.30
C ASP A 56 -14.78 36.06 4.17
N HIS A 57 -14.37 35.36 5.24
CA HIS A 57 -13.21 34.47 5.25
C HIS A 57 -13.52 33.15 5.96
N VAL A 58 -13.40 32.02 5.25
CA VAL A 58 -13.65 30.66 5.79
C VAL A 58 -12.50 29.71 5.50
N SER A 59 -12.32 28.68 6.33
CA SER A 59 -11.14 27.80 6.30
C SER A 59 -11.24 26.62 5.32
N MET A 60 -12.45 26.28 4.87
CA MET A 60 -12.74 25.07 4.08
C MET A 60 -12.28 23.75 4.75
N ALA A 61 -12.09 23.75 6.07
CA ALA A 61 -11.47 22.65 6.83
C ALA A 61 -12.22 21.32 6.72
N TRP A 62 -13.55 21.34 6.59
CA TRP A 62 -14.34 20.13 6.38
C TRP A 62 -14.01 19.41 5.06
N GLY A 63 -13.83 20.20 3.98
CA GLY A 63 -13.37 19.68 2.70
C GLY A 63 -11.97 19.07 2.82
N ALA A 64 -11.06 19.77 3.49
CA ALA A 64 -9.70 19.27 3.75
C ALA A 64 -9.71 17.94 4.51
N ALA A 65 -10.49 17.81 5.59
CA ALA A 65 -10.57 16.60 6.41
C ALA A 65 -11.11 15.39 5.62
N ARG A 66 -12.12 15.59 4.76
CA ARG A 66 -12.66 14.52 3.89
C ARG A 66 -11.63 14.04 2.88
N LYS A 67 -10.88 14.96 2.28
CA LYS A 67 -9.78 14.64 1.35
C LYS A 67 -8.69 13.84 2.04
N LEU A 68 -8.27 14.27 3.24
CA LEU A 68 -7.28 13.56 4.05
C LEU A 68 -7.73 12.12 4.36
N ARG A 69 -8.98 11.92 4.80
CA ARG A 69 -9.50 10.56 5.08
C ARG A 69 -9.40 9.64 3.87
N LYS A 70 -9.73 10.14 2.68
CA LYS A 70 -9.62 9.38 1.43
C LYS A 70 -8.17 9.07 1.05
N VAL A 71 -7.27 10.04 1.21
CA VAL A 71 -5.83 9.85 0.97
C VAL A 71 -5.26 8.80 1.92
N ILE A 72 -5.60 8.82 3.22
CA ILE A 72 -5.15 7.81 4.18
C ILE A 72 -5.61 6.41 3.76
N ALA A 73 -6.89 6.23 3.40
CA ALA A 73 -7.41 4.95 2.93
C ALA A 73 -6.68 4.45 1.66
N ASN A 74 -6.41 5.36 0.71
CA ASN A 74 -5.65 5.03 -0.49
C ASN A 74 -4.20 4.62 -0.15
N VAL A 75 -3.52 5.35 0.73
CA VAL A 75 -2.14 5.05 1.15
C VAL A 75 -2.07 3.71 1.89
N SER A 76 -3.00 3.40 2.80
CA SER A 76 -3.05 2.10 3.47
C SER A 76 -3.10 0.94 2.47
N ARG A 77 -3.89 1.08 1.40
CA ARG A 77 -4.00 0.06 0.36
C ARG A 77 -2.80 0.02 -0.59
N ILE A 78 -2.17 1.16 -0.88
CA ILE A 78 -0.89 1.21 -1.60
C ILE A 78 0.19 0.44 -0.82
N LEU A 79 0.31 0.69 0.48
CA LEU A 79 1.27 0.01 1.36
C LEU A 79 0.98 -1.48 1.48
N ALA A 80 -0.30 -1.89 1.50
CA ALA A 80 -0.68 -3.29 1.47
C ALA A 80 -0.19 -3.99 0.18
N ILE A 81 -0.35 -3.34 -0.97
CA ILE A 81 0.15 -3.85 -2.26
C ILE A 81 1.68 -3.93 -2.25
N GLU A 82 2.36 -2.89 -1.74
CA GLU A 82 3.82 -2.88 -1.62
C GLU A 82 4.33 -4.02 -0.72
N LEU A 83 3.68 -4.24 0.42
CA LEU A 83 3.98 -5.34 1.33
C LEU A 83 3.84 -6.71 0.63
N MET A 84 2.77 -6.93 -0.13
CA MET A 84 2.57 -8.15 -0.92
C MET A 84 3.67 -8.33 -1.98
N VAL A 85 4.01 -7.25 -2.70
CA VAL A 85 5.07 -7.25 -3.73
C VAL A 85 6.42 -7.58 -3.10
N ALA A 86 6.78 -6.93 -1.99
CA ALA A 86 8.03 -7.15 -1.29
C ALA A 86 8.16 -8.58 -0.77
N ALA A 87 7.12 -9.11 -0.12
CA ALA A 87 7.12 -10.47 0.39
C ALA A 87 7.24 -11.51 -0.73
N ARG A 88 6.48 -11.37 -1.83
CA ARG A 88 6.58 -12.27 -2.99
C ARG A 88 7.95 -12.18 -3.66
N ALA A 89 8.53 -10.99 -3.75
CA ALA A 89 9.87 -10.79 -4.30
C ALA A 89 10.95 -11.47 -3.43
N ILE A 90 10.81 -11.46 -2.11
CA ILE A 90 11.72 -12.13 -1.19
C ILE A 90 11.60 -13.65 -1.32
N ASP A 91 10.38 -14.19 -1.36
CA ASP A 91 10.17 -15.63 -1.54
C ASP A 91 10.78 -16.15 -2.85
N LEU A 92 10.66 -15.38 -3.93
CA LEU A 92 11.25 -15.71 -5.23
C LEU A 92 12.79 -15.62 -5.26
N ARG A 93 13.43 -15.17 -4.17
CA ARG A 93 14.89 -15.17 -4.01
C ARG A 93 15.41 -16.35 -3.20
N ALA A 94 14.55 -17.31 -2.84
CA ALA A 94 14.98 -18.54 -2.17
C ALA A 94 16.18 -19.19 -2.92
N PRO A 95 17.19 -19.70 -2.19
CA PRO A 95 17.24 -19.92 -0.74
C PRO A 95 17.80 -18.73 0.08
N ILE A 96 17.84 -17.50 -0.46
CA ILE A 96 18.29 -16.33 0.30
C ILE A 96 17.22 -15.97 1.34
N GLU A 97 17.61 -16.02 2.62
CA GLU A 97 16.72 -15.70 3.73
C GLU A 97 16.70 -14.19 4.05
N PRO A 98 15.52 -13.61 4.38
CA PRO A 98 15.42 -12.23 4.83
C PRO A 98 16.00 -12.02 6.23
N ALA A 99 16.28 -10.76 6.58
CA ALA A 99 16.67 -10.40 7.94
C ALA A 99 15.55 -10.73 8.96
N PRO A 100 15.85 -10.98 10.24
CA PRO A 100 14.88 -11.44 11.23
C PRO A 100 13.58 -10.62 11.32
N ALA A 101 13.67 -9.28 11.32
CA ALA A 101 12.49 -8.42 11.38
C ALA A 101 11.64 -8.48 10.10
N THR A 102 12.30 -8.53 8.93
CA THR A 102 11.63 -8.73 7.64
C THR A 102 10.95 -10.10 7.57
N ALA A 103 11.60 -11.15 8.09
CA ALA A 103 11.03 -12.49 8.19
C ALA A 103 9.76 -12.50 9.06
N ALA A 104 9.77 -11.82 10.21
CA ALA A 104 8.62 -11.70 11.09
C ALA A 104 7.42 -11.04 10.36
N VAL A 105 7.65 -9.94 9.64
CA VAL A 105 6.62 -9.26 8.85
C VAL A 105 6.05 -10.17 7.75
N ILE A 106 6.91 -10.88 7.01
CA ILE A 106 6.47 -11.82 5.97
C ILE A 106 5.65 -12.95 6.58
N ASN A 107 6.08 -13.51 7.72
CA ASN A 107 5.36 -14.57 8.40
C ASN A 107 3.95 -14.12 8.82
N THR A 108 3.81 -12.91 9.37
CA THR A 108 2.49 -12.33 9.68
C THR A 108 1.63 -12.18 8.43
N LEU A 109 2.19 -11.65 7.34
CA LEU A 109 1.47 -11.54 6.07
C LEU A 109 1.02 -12.91 5.53
N ARG A 110 1.85 -13.94 5.65
CA ARG A 110 1.58 -15.30 5.15
C ARG A 110 0.42 -16.00 5.87
N THR A 111 -0.03 -15.47 7.01
CA THR A 111 -1.26 -15.95 7.67
C THR A 111 -2.53 -15.62 6.89
N VAL A 112 -2.48 -14.62 6.01
CA VAL A 112 -3.66 -14.10 5.27
C VAL A 112 -3.44 -13.95 3.76
N VAL A 113 -2.19 -13.93 3.29
CA VAL A 113 -1.83 -13.81 1.87
C VAL A 113 -0.85 -14.92 1.47
N ALA A 114 -1.23 -15.73 0.48
CA ALA A 114 -0.39 -16.81 0.00
C ALA A 114 0.88 -16.29 -0.74
N GLY A 115 1.91 -17.12 -0.80
CA GLY A 115 3.18 -16.82 -1.48
C GLY A 115 3.09 -16.85 -3.02
N PRO A 116 4.25 -16.99 -3.70
CA PRO A 116 4.31 -17.26 -5.13
C PRO A 116 3.43 -18.45 -5.55
N GLY A 117 2.84 -18.34 -6.73
CA GLY A 117 1.87 -19.31 -7.24
C GLY A 117 1.18 -18.77 -8.51
N PRO A 118 0.26 -19.57 -9.09
CA PRO A 118 -0.45 -19.19 -10.30
C PRO A 118 -1.40 -18.02 -10.03
N ASP A 119 -1.89 -17.39 -11.10
CA ASP A 119 -2.80 -16.26 -10.99
C ASP A 119 -4.07 -16.59 -10.18
N ARG A 120 -4.46 -15.63 -9.34
CA ARG A 120 -5.66 -15.70 -8.51
C ARG A 120 -6.23 -14.31 -8.26
N ALA A 121 -7.46 -14.25 -7.76
CA ALA A 121 -8.09 -12.98 -7.42
C ALA A 121 -7.29 -12.27 -6.32
N LEU A 122 -6.69 -11.13 -6.65
CA LEU A 122 -5.85 -10.37 -5.70
C LEU A 122 -6.66 -9.51 -4.72
N SER A 123 -7.92 -9.17 -5.06
CA SER A 123 -8.71 -8.24 -4.24
C SER A 123 -8.89 -8.69 -2.78
N PRO A 124 -9.18 -9.97 -2.47
CA PRO A 124 -9.29 -10.43 -1.08
C PRO A 124 -7.96 -10.34 -0.33
N GLU A 125 -6.84 -10.68 -1.01
CA GLU A 125 -5.51 -10.63 -0.41
C GLU A 125 -5.07 -9.19 -0.12
N ILE A 126 -5.34 -8.26 -1.04
CA ILE A 126 -5.06 -6.83 -0.84
C ILE A 126 -5.88 -6.28 0.34
N ALA A 127 -7.16 -6.66 0.44
CA ALA A 127 -8.01 -6.23 1.56
C ALA A 127 -7.53 -6.80 2.90
N ALA A 128 -7.08 -8.06 2.94
CA ALA A 128 -6.54 -8.67 4.15
C ALA A 128 -5.19 -8.03 4.56
N ALA A 129 -4.30 -7.79 3.60
CA ALA A 129 -3.02 -7.11 3.86
C ALA A 129 -3.24 -5.66 4.33
N GLU A 130 -4.26 -4.97 3.82
CA GLU A 130 -4.63 -3.62 4.28
C GLU A 130 -5.05 -3.59 5.74
N VAL A 131 -5.75 -4.62 6.23
CA VAL A 131 -6.10 -4.72 7.66
C VAL A 131 -4.83 -4.74 8.51
N LEU A 132 -3.85 -5.58 8.16
CA LEU A 132 -2.57 -5.67 8.88
C LEU A 132 -1.77 -4.36 8.89
N VAL A 133 -1.86 -3.59 7.79
CA VAL A 133 -1.23 -2.26 7.70
C VAL A 133 -1.99 -1.25 8.58
N ALA A 134 -3.32 -1.28 8.54
CA ALA A 134 -4.17 -0.29 9.20
C ALA A 134 -4.25 -0.48 10.72
N ASP A 135 -4.21 -1.72 11.21
CA ASP A 135 -4.27 -2.02 12.65
C ASP A 135 -2.89 -2.01 13.33
N GLY A 136 -1.81 -1.85 12.57
CA GLY A 136 -0.45 -1.77 13.09
C GLY A 136 0.27 -3.11 13.24
N SER A 137 -0.36 -4.23 12.88
CA SER A 137 0.22 -5.59 12.98
C SER A 137 1.57 -5.71 12.27
N VAL A 138 1.75 -5.01 11.14
CA VAL A 138 3.02 -4.98 10.40
C VAL A 138 4.15 -4.38 11.23
N VAL A 139 3.89 -3.24 11.89
CA VAL A 139 4.87 -2.57 12.75
C VAL A 139 5.14 -3.41 13.98
N GLU A 140 4.09 -3.92 14.63
CA GLU A 140 4.20 -4.78 15.81
C GLU A 140 5.11 -5.98 15.52
N SER A 141 4.86 -6.69 14.42
CA SER A 141 5.65 -7.85 13.98
C SER A 141 7.14 -7.52 13.87
N ALA A 142 7.50 -6.38 13.29
CA ALA A 142 8.89 -5.95 13.18
C ALA A 142 9.48 -5.60 14.57
N THR A 143 8.73 -4.88 15.41
CA THR A 143 9.19 -4.44 16.74
C THR A 143 9.38 -5.58 17.73
N THR A 144 8.69 -6.72 17.56
CA THR A 144 8.97 -7.92 18.37
C THR A 144 10.43 -8.40 18.22
N VAL A 145 11.07 -8.05 17.11
CA VAL A 145 12.45 -8.43 16.79
C VAL A 145 13.43 -7.28 17.01
N THR A 146 13.06 -6.06 16.60
CA THR A 146 13.97 -4.89 16.66
C THR A 146 13.94 -4.14 17.99
N GLY A 147 12.92 -4.37 18.82
CA GLY A 147 12.55 -3.43 19.90
C GLY A 147 11.69 -2.28 19.39
N ALA A 148 11.20 -1.46 20.31
CA ALA A 148 10.41 -0.27 19.99
C ALA A 148 11.27 0.80 19.29
N LEU A 149 10.62 1.64 18.49
CA LEU A 149 11.23 2.85 17.96
C LEU A 149 11.22 3.91 19.08
N ASP A 150 12.41 4.38 19.48
CA ASP A 150 12.58 5.50 20.42
C ASP A 150 12.17 6.84 19.81
#